data_AF-A0A0B7K0C8-F1
#
_entry.id   AF-A0A0B7K0C8-F1
#
_cell.length_a   1.000
_cell.length_b   1.000
_cell.length_c   1.000
_cell.angle_alpha   90.00
_cell.angle_beta   90.00
_cell.angle_gamma   90.00
#
_symmetry.space_group_name_H-M   'P 1'
#
loop_
_entity.id
_entity.type
_entity.pdbx_description
1 polymer ?
#
loop_
_entity_poly.entity_id
_entity_poly.type
_entity_poly.pdbx_seq_one_letter_code
_entity_poly.pdbx_strand_id
1 'polypeptide(L)'
;MAPELKTHLTALVETAARTPSLPAVKNPKWSKQGVFEGWETITYAQHQENIERAARYWSNEFSNQGLKQRDTIAIWAGYIPVAISLRLTSISLVSDLVQKAGAKAIIYEESVFPDLDMNVICLPAVDILSVQVDNLPLPELWVPTDNDDIILNYHSTGSTSGIPKLVPVTARWLDFGLEKLDCCLKDDPISEKQQVLAINGSFCHLSGTLCAMGSHRLGHCVVISQAIPPTQEEITTLVNEHGLTRLFMFASFVTGMVRKSRDFHTGDLFVEPAPGHYVYKGRNDDWIKMMVPLRCDTKSIEDNVMDLCGTDLVSAAVCVGTGRPSPVLLVEPLTDATSDASVNEEILRRITPFHQRRTAKGGFQRQAVERTFKVALDKLFA
;
A
#
# COMPACT_ATOMS: atom_id res chain seq x y z
N MET A 1 15.27 24.24 -29.48
CA MET A 1 15.95 23.51 -28.40
C MET A 1 14.93 22.55 -27.83
N ALA A 2 15.22 21.24 -27.79
CA ALA A 2 14.37 20.31 -27.04
C ALA A 2 14.36 20.76 -25.57
N PRO A 3 13.23 20.63 -24.85
CA PRO A 3 13.24 20.87 -23.41
C PRO A 3 14.32 19.99 -22.78
N GLU A 4 15.13 20.58 -21.91
CA GLU A 4 16.11 19.86 -21.11
C GLU A 4 15.34 18.95 -20.14
N LEU A 5 15.42 17.63 -20.36
CA LEU A 5 14.70 16.65 -19.56
C LEU A 5 15.19 16.70 -18.12
N LYS A 6 14.31 17.04 -17.18
CA LYS A 6 14.68 17.13 -15.77
C LYS A 6 14.55 15.79 -15.08
N THR A 7 15.60 15.38 -14.38
CA THR A 7 15.58 14.24 -13.46
C THR A 7 15.47 14.72 -12.01
N HIS A 8 15.20 13.76 -11.11
CA HIS A 8 15.24 14.00 -9.67
C HIS A 8 16.61 14.52 -9.18
N LEU A 9 17.72 14.10 -9.79
CA LEU A 9 19.05 14.58 -9.43
C LEU A 9 19.29 16.04 -9.87
N THR A 10 18.94 16.38 -11.11
CA THR A 10 19.05 17.77 -11.59
C THR A 10 18.15 18.71 -10.76
N ALA A 11 16.94 18.27 -10.43
CA ALA A 11 16.01 19.05 -9.61
C ALA A 11 16.53 19.25 -8.18
N LEU A 12 17.21 18.25 -7.61
CA LEU A 12 17.85 18.36 -6.31
C LEU A 12 19.00 19.37 -6.34
N VAL A 13 19.91 19.29 -7.31
CA VAL A 13 21.04 20.23 -7.45
C VAL A 13 20.54 21.67 -7.61
N GLU A 14 19.56 21.90 -8.50
CA GLU A 14 18.95 23.21 -8.68
C GLU A 14 18.32 23.76 -7.38
N THR A 15 17.64 22.89 -6.63
CA THR A 15 16.96 23.29 -5.39
C THR A 15 17.95 23.52 -4.25
N ALA A 16 18.98 22.68 -4.12
CA ALA A 16 20.03 22.84 -3.12
C ALA A 16 20.84 24.12 -3.35
N ALA A 17 21.10 24.50 -4.61
CA ALA A 17 21.70 25.79 -4.92
C ALA A 17 20.80 26.98 -4.51
N ARG A 18 19.49 26.85 -4.67
CA ARG A 18 18.51 27.92 -4.37
C ARG A 18 18.20 28.05 -2.87
N THR A 19 18.12 26.93 -2.15
CA THR A 19 17.66 26.86 -0.76
C THR A 19 18.51 25.90 0.09
N PRO A 20 19.83 26.12 0.20
CA PRO A 20 20.76 25.14 0.79
C PRO A 20 20.47 24.80 2.25
N SER A 21 19.97 25.78 3.03
CA SER A 21 19.70 25.64 4.46
C SER A 21 18.30 25.12 4.81
N LEU A 22 17.39 25.02 3.82
CA LEU A 22 16.06 24.50 4.09
C LEU A 22 16.11 22.99 4.39
N PRO A 23 15.25 22.48 5.30
CA PRO A 23 15.06 21.05 5.49
C PRO A 23 14.65 20.34 4.20
N ALA A 24 15.43 19.38 3.73
CA ALA A 24 15.09 18.52 2.61
C ALA A 24 14.46 17.21 3.07
N VAL A 25 15.02 16.59 4.11
CA VAL A 25 14.59 15.32 4.65
C VAL A 25 14.59 15.35 6.17
N LYS A 26 13.58 14.76 6.79
CA LYS A 26 13.56 14.42 8.22
C LYS A 26 13.57 12.89 8.34
N ASN A 27 14.71 12.35 8.76
CA ASN A 27 14.96 10.91 8.81
C ASN A 27 14.79 10.38 10.24
N PRO A 28 14.04 9.29 10.48
CA PRO A 28 13.94 8.69 11.81
C PRO A 28 15.32 8.20 12.26
N LYS A 29 15.72 8.61 13.46
CA LYS A 29 16.99 8.24 14.08
C LYS A 29 16.76 7.09 15.06
N TRP A 30 17.66 6.12 14.99
CA TRP A 30 17.66 4.95 15.87
C TRP A 30 19.02 4.81 16.53
N SER A 31 19.01 4.48 17.83
CA SER A 31 20.22 4.11 18.55
C SER A 31 20.77 2.79 18.04
N LYS A 32 22.02 2.45 18.39
CA LYS A 32 22.61 1.13 18.09
C LYS A 32 21.82 -0.03 18.72
N GLN A 33 21.04 0.24 19.75
CA GLN A 33 20.17 -0.72 20.43
C GLN A 33 18.76 -0.77 19.82
N GLY A 34 18.51 -0.07 18.71
CA GLY A 34 17.21 -0.04 18.04
C GLY A 34 16.16 0.81 18.76
N VAL A 35 16.59 1.74 19.62
CA VAL A 35 15.68 2.66 20.31
C VAL A 35 15.44 3.87 19.42
N PHE A 36 14.18 4.27 19.24
CA PHE A 36 13.85 5.47 18.47
C PHE A 36 14.27 6.75 19.22
N GLU A 37 15.02 7.62 18.56
CA GLU A 37 15.59 8.85 19.13
C GLU A 37 15.00 10.13 18.51
N GLY A 38 13.91 10.04 17.76
CA GLY A 38 13.28 11.16 17.06
C GLY A 38 13.70 11.27 15.60
N TRP A 39 13.61 12.47 15.03
CA TRP A 39 13.99 12.73 13.63
C TRP A 39 15.19 13.64 13.54
N GLU A 40 16.16 13.23 12.72
CA GLU A 40 17.26 14.09 12.29
C GLU A 40 16.83 14.91 11.08
N THR A 41 17.13 16.21 11.10
CA THR A 41 16.87 17.10 9.96
C THR A 41 18.11 17.20 9.08
N ILE A 42 17.94 16.86 7.81
CA ILE A 42 18.96 16.97 6.76
C ILE A 42 18.55 18.12 5.85
N THR A 43 19.41 19.13 5.73
CA THR A 43 19.22 20.28 4.84
C THR A 43 19.44 19.89 3.38
N TYR A 44 19.00 20.72 2.42
CA TYR A 44 19.25 20.46 1.00
C TYR A 44 20.75 20.37 0.65
N ALA A 45 21.59 21.21 1.24
CA ALA A 45 23.04 21.15 1.04
C ALA A 45 23.61 19.81 1.54
N GLN A 46 23.24 19.40 2.76
CA GLN A 46 23.64 18.09 3.32
C GLN A 46 23.07 16.92 2.51
N HIS A 47 21.84 17.04 1.99
CA HIS A 47 21.22 15.98 1.22
C HIS A 47 21.93 15.76 -0.12
N GLN A 48 22.28 16.85 -0.81
CA GLN A 48 23.12 16.80 -2.01
C GLN A 48 24.49 16.18 -1.70
N GLU A 49 25.16 16.65 -0.64
CA GLU A 49 26.45 16.10 -0.21
C GLU A 49 26.37 14.59 0.07
N ASN A 50 25.34 14.14 0.80
CA ASN A 50 25.13 12.72 1.09
C ASN A 50 24.93 11.88 -0.17
N ILE A 51 24.23 12.42 -1.18
CA ILE A 51 24.06 11.76 -2.48
C ILE A 51 25.37 11.73 -3.27
N GLU A 52 26.15 12.80 -3.25
CA GLU A 52 27.48 12.84 -3.89
C GLU A 52 28.45 11.86 -3.22
N ARG A 53 28.42 11.74 -1.89
CA ARG A 53 29.19 10.74 -1.13
C ARG A 53 28.82 9.32 -1.56
N ALA A 54 27.52 9.04 -1.68
CA ALA A 54 27.03 7.76 -2.20
C ALA A 54 27.49 7.49 -3.63
N ALA A 55 27.42 8.51 -4.50
CA ALA A 55 27.86 8.41 -5.89
C ALA A 55 29.36 8.11 -6.01
N ARG A 56 30.21 8.76 -5.21
CA ARG A 56 31.65 8.50 -5.14
C ARG A 56 31.94 7.05 -4.75
N TYR A 57 31.35 6.60 -3.64
CA TYR A 57 31.55 5.24 -3.13
C TYR A 57 31.12 4.19 -4.15
N TRP A 58 29.86 4.25 -4.58
CA TRP A 58 29.29 3.21 -5.44
C TRP A 58 29.91 3.22 -6.84
N SER A 59 30.19 4.39 -7.42
CA SER A 59 30.88 4.44 -8.72
C SER A 59 32.27 3.80 -8.66
N ASN A 60 32.99 3.96 -7.55
CA ASN A 60 34.29 3.33 -7.35
C ASN A 60 34.14 1.80 -7.18
N GLU A 61 33.25 1.35 -6.30
CA GLU A 61 33.00 -0.09 -6.08
C GLU A 61 32.59 -0.80 -7.36
N PHE A 62 31.64 -0.24 -8.09
CA PHE A 62 31.17 -0.81 -9.35
C PHE A 62 32.25 -0.83 -10.43
N SER A 63 33.05 0.24 -10.54
CA SER A 63 34.15 0.30 -11.52
C SER A 63 35.23 -0.75 -11.22
N ASN A 64 35.54 -1.00 -9.94
CA ASN A 64 36.46 -2.06 -9.52
C ASN A 64 35.97 -3.46 -9.89
N GLN A 65 34.65 -3.64 -10.01
CA GLN A 65 34.01 -4.87 -10.49
C GLN A 65 33.84 -4.90 -12.02
N GLY A 66 34.36 -3.90 -12.75
CA GLY A 66 34.29 -3.81 -14.21
C GLY A 66 32.94 -3.33 -14.77
N LEU A 67 32.06 -2.78 -13.92
CA LEU A 67 30.76 -2.25 -14.33
C LEU A 67 30.91 -0.83 -14.89
N LYS A 68 30.06 -0.48 -15.85
CA LYS A 68 30.08 0.82 -16.53
C LYS A 68 28.86 1.65 -16.13
N GLN A 69 29.00 2.98 -16.17
CA GLN A 69 27.88 3.88 -15.95
C GLN A 69 26.71 3.53 -16.87
N ARG A 70 25.49 3.57 -16.31
CA ARG A 70 24.22 3.13 -16.93
C ARG A 70 24.01 1.62 -17.04
N ASP A 71 24.94 0.80 -16.55
CA ASP A 71 24.59 -0.60 -16.30
C ASP A 71 23.42 -0.66 -15.31
N THR A 72 22.48 -1.59 -15.52
CA THR A 72 21.36 -1.76 -14.59
C THR A 72 21.89 -2.41 -13.32
N ILE A 73 21.64 -1.78 -12.17
CA ILE A 73 21.99 -2.30 -10.85
C ILE A 73 20.71 -2.44 -10.07
N ALA A 74 20.52 -3.56 -9.38
CA ALA A 74 19.48 -3.62 -8.36
C ALA A 74 19.95 -2.86 -7.11
N ILE A 75 19.88 -1.50 -7.16
CA ILE A 75 19.82 -0.49 -6.07
C ILE A 75 20.29 0.92 -6.51
N TRP A 76 19.99 1.91 -5.66
CA TRP A 76 20.01 3.36 -5.80
C TRP A 76 21.40 4.01 -5.71
N ALA A 77 22.07 4.22 -6.85
CA ALA A 77 23.16 5.20 -7.05
C ALA A 77 23.56 5.24 -8.52
N GLY A 78 23.64 6.42 -9.18
CA GLY A 78 24.35 6.75 -10.46
C GLY A 78 24.19 5.87 -11.72
N TYR A 79 23.55 4.73 -11.56
CA TYR A 79 23.28 3.61 -12.46
C TYR A 79 21.76 3.52 -12.59
N ILE A 80 21.22 2.60 -13.40
CA ILE A 80 19.77 2.44 -13.52
C ILE A 80 19.30 1.53 -12.38
N PRO A 81 18.67 2.06 -11.30
CA PRO A 81 18.29 1.25 -10.16
C PRO A 81 17.08 0.38 -10.48
N VAL A 82 17.08 -0.87 -10.01
CA VAL A 82 15.88 -1.69 -9.86
C VAL A 82 15.49 -1.68 -8.38
N ALA A 83 14.38 -1.04 -8.04
CA ALA A 83 13.93 -0.95 -6.65
C ALA A 83 13.23 -2.26 -6.24
N ILE A 84 13.86 -3.05 -5.36
CA ILE A 84 13.33 -4.32 -4.85
C ILE A 84 13.04 -4.19 -3.35
N SER A 85 11.83 -4.54 -2.93
CA SER A 85 11.42 -4.46 -1.52
C SER A 85 12.08 -5.53 -0.66
N LEU A 86 12.62 -5.16 0.51
CA LEU A 86 13.11 -6.11 1.53
C LEU A 86 12.04 -7.07 2.06
N ARG A 87 10.74 -6.80 1.81
CA ARG A 87 9.66 -7.74 2.14
C ARG A 87 9.57 -8.92 1.17
N LEU A 88 10.27 -8.86 0.03
CA LEU A 88 10.44 -10.00 -0.88
C LEU A 88 11.64 -10.82 -0.43
N THR A 89 11.42 -11.78 0.47
CA THR A 89 12.49 -12.62 1.05
C THR A 89 12.80 -13.88 0.23
N SER A 90 12.03 -14.14 -0.83
CA SER A 90 12.28 -15.28 -1.72
C SER A 90 13.43 -14.96 -2.68
N ILE A 91 14.59 -15.59 -2.44
CA ILE A 91 15.78 -15.44 -3.28
C ILE A 91 15.50 -15.81 -4.74
N SER A 92 14.68 -16.82 -5.00
CA SER A 92 14.31 -17.21 -6.37
C SER A 92 13.49 -16.12 -7.09
N LEU A 93 12.55 -15.47 -6.40
CA LEU A 93 11.80 -14.34 -6.96
C LEU A 93 12.68 -13.10 -7.16
N VAL A 94 13.58 -12.80 -6.21
CA VAL A 94 14.54 -11.71 -6.34
C VAL A 94 15.48 -11.97 -7.53
N SER A 95 15.96 -13.21 -7.68
CA SER A 95 16.80 -13.62 -8.80
C SER A 95 16.11 -13.49 -10.14
N ASP A 96 14.86 -13.90 -10.25
CA ASP A 96 14.05 -13.71 -11.46
C ASP A 96 13.86 -12.22 -11.80
N LEU A 97 13.62 -11.36 -10.80
CA LEU A 97 13.52 -9.91 -10.99
C LEU A 97 14.83 -9.28 -11.48
N VAL A 98 15.95 -9.64 -10.85
CA VAL A 98 17.30 -9.18 -11.22
C VAL A 98 17.63 -9.60 -12.65
N GLN A 99 17.39 -10.86 -13.00
CA GLN A 99 17.64 -11.38 -14.34
C GLN A 99 16.76 -10.71 -15.39
N LYS A 100 15.45 -10.58 -15.13
CA LYS A 100 14.52 -9.91 -16.06
C LYS A 100 14.88 -8.45 -16.29
N ALA A 101 15.47 -7.78 -15.29
CA ALA A 101 15.89 -6.40 -15.42
C ALA A 101 17.21 -6.23 -16.18
N GLY A 102 17.89 -7.35 -16.50
CA GLY A 102 19.24 -7.32 -17.03
C GLY A 102 20.23 -6.69 -16.04
N ALA A 103 19.96 -6.79 -14.74
CA ALA A 103 20.82 -6.21 -13.73
C ALA A 103 22.14 -6.99 -13.66
N LYS A 104 23.27 -6.27 -13.60
CA LYS A 104 24.61 -6.87 -13.56
C LYS A 104 25.16 -7.00 -12.14
N ALA A 105 24.59 -6.25 -11.21
CA ALA A 105 24.88 -6.35 -9.79
C ALA A 105 23.62 -6.10 -8.95
N ILE A 106 23.69 -6.54 -7.70
CA ILE A 106 22.70 -6.30 -6.65
C ILE A 106 23.44 -5.77 -5.41
N ILE A 107 22.90 -4.71 -4.82
CA ILE A 107 23.27 -4.36 -3.44
C ILE A 107 22.29 -5.09 -2.51
N TYR A 108 22.69 -5.53 -1.32
CA TYR A 108 21.76 -6.25 -0.44
C TYR A 108 22.01 -5.97 1.03
N GLU A 109 20.95 -6.08 1.83
CA GLU A 109 21.08 -5.99 3.28
C GLU A 109 21.58 -7.33 3.82
N GLU A 110 22.85 -7.37 4.23
CA GLU A 110 23.53 -8.59 4.69
C GLU A 110 22.84 -9.22 5.90
N SER A 111 22.28 -8.40 6.80
CA SER A 111 21.52 -8.91 7.95
C SER A 111 20.23 -9.65 7.58
N VAL A 112 19.68 -9.42 6.38
CA VAL A 112 18.49 -10.09 5.85
C VAL A 112 18.87 -11.27 4.97
N PHE A 113 19.95 -11.15 4.19
CA PHE A 113 20.43 -12.16 3.25
C PHE A 113 21.93 -12.46 3.42
N PRO A 114 22.36 -13.06 4.55
CA PRO A 114 23.78 -13.23 4.85
C PRO A 114 24.51 -14.13 3.85
N ASP A 115 23.82 -15.11 3.28
CA ASP A 115 24.37 -16.09 2.34
C ASP A 115 23.85 -15.86 0.91
N LEU A 116 23.63 -14.60 0.52
CA LEU A 116 23.13 -14.29 -0.82
C LEU A 116 24.14 -14.71 -1.89
N ASP A 117 23.75 -15.68 -2.70
CA ASP A 117 24.51 -16.12 -3.88
C ASP A 117 23.61 -16.08 -5.12
N MET A 118 24.03 -15.31 -6.12
CA MET A 118 23.30 -15.09 -7.36
C MET A 118 24.27 -14.99 -8.52
N ASN A 119 23.79 -15.26 -9.75
CA ASN A 119 24.60 -15.13 -10.96
C ASN A 119 24.75 -13.66 -11.43
N VAL A 120 25.06 -12.77 -10.49
CA VAL A 120 25.36 -11.34 -10.66
C VAL A 120 26.34 -10.93 -9.57
N ILE A 121 26.99 -9.77 -9.71
CA ILE A 121 27.85 -9.23 -8.65
C ILE A 121 26.97 -8.90 -7.42
N CYS A 122 27.24 -9.50 -6.27
CA CYS A 122 26.51 -9.25 -5.02
C CYS A 122 27.37 -8.40 -4.09
N LEU A 123 26.87 -7.22 -3.69
CA LEU A 123 27.58 -6.27 -2.84
C LEU A 123 26.75 -5.96 -1.59
N PRO A 124 27.27 -6.12 -0.37
CA PRO A 124 26.52 -5.74 0.83
C PRO A 124 26.29 -4.23 0.86
N ALA A 125 25.13 -3.81 1.35
CA ALA A 125 24.82 -2.42 1.65
C ALA A 125 25.73 -1.93 2.78
N VAL A 126 26.16 -0.68 2.69
CA VAL A 126 27.01 -0.05 3.70
C VAL A 126 26.37 1.24 4.20
N ASP A 127 26.69 1.63 5.44
CA ASP A 127 26.39 2.98 5.91
C ASP A 127 27.36 3.97 5.26
N ILE A 128 26.94 4.51 4.12
CA ILE A 128 27.72 5.46 3.29
C ILE A 128 28.18 6.67 4.10
N LEU A 129 27.41 7.11 5.11
CA LEU A 129 27.77 8.27 5.91
C LEU A 129 28.96 7.98 6.84
N SER A 130 29.21 6.71 7.15
CA SER A 130 30.35 6.26 7.94
C SER A 130 31.64 6.03 7.12
N VAL A 131 31.53 5.96 5.79
CA VAL A 131 32.65 5.65 4.89
C VAL A 131 33.39 6.93 4.47
N GLN A 132 34.72 6.87 4.43
CA GLN A 132 35.58 7.95 3.92
C GLN A 132 35.65 7.89 2.39
N VAL A 133 35.15 8.93 1.72
CA VAL A 133 35.01 8.96 0.24
C VAL A 133 35.66 10.18 -0.41
N ASP A 134 36.27 11.06 0.38
CA ASP A 134 36.74 12.39 -0.07
C ASP A 134 37.85 12.29 -1.14
N ASN A 135 38.61 11.19 -1.12
CA ASN A 135 39.66 10.91 -2.10
C ASN A 135 39.14 10.22 -3.38
N LEU A 136 37.87 9.82 -3.42
CA LEU A 136 37.27 9.14 -4.56
C LEU A 136 36.70 10.16 -5.56
N PRO A 137 36.81 9.92 -6.87
CA PRO A 137 36.25 10.82 -7.88
C PRO A 137 34.72 10.83 -7.81
N LEU A 138 34.13 12.03 -7.95
CA LEU A 138 32.68 12.15 -8.17
C LEU A 138 32.41 11.83 -9.64
N PRO A 139 31.56 10.83 -9.97
CA PRO A 139 31.14 10.62 -11.33
C PRO A 139 30.41 11.85 -11.89
N GLU A 140 30.53 12.08 -13.19
CA GLU A 140 29.77 13.12 -13.87
C GLU A 140 28.27 12.85 -13.72
N LEU A 141 27.51 13.91 -13.39
CA LEU A 141 26.07 13.84 -13.31
C LEU A 141 25.50 13.56 -14.70
N TRP A 142 24.98 12.35 -14.88
CA TRP A 142 24.32 11.98 -16.12
C TRP A 142 22.96 12.67 -16.25
N VAL A 143 22.73 13.29 -17.40
CA VAL A 143 21.45 13.87 -17.81
C VAL A 143 20.93 13.08 -19.03
N PRO A 144 19.66 12.64 -19.03
CA PRO A 144 19.08 11.93 -20.17
C PRO A 144 19.10 12.79 -21.43
N THR A 145 19.54 12.19 -22.53
CA THR A 145 19.56 12.85 -23.84
C THR A 145 18.41 12.38 -24.73
N ASP A 146 17.80 11.24 -24.39
CA ASP A 146 16.65 10.67 -25.07
C ASP A 146 15.43 10.57 -24.13
N ASN A 147 14.24 10.75 -24.69
CA ASN A 147 12.97 10.64 -23.96
C ASN A 147 12.73 9.23 -23.41
N ASP A 148 13.27 8.22 -24.07
CA ASP A 148 13.07 6.81 -23.76
C ASP A 148 14.25 6.21 -22.97
N ASP A 149 15.24 7.04 -22.60
CA ASP A 149 16.28 6.66 -21.63
C ASP A 149 15.62 6.21 -20.32
N ILE A 150 15.99 5.03 -19.83
CA ILE A 150 15.44 4.47 -18.59
C ILE A 150 16.18 5.08 -17.40
N ILE A 151 15.44 5.77 -16.53
CA ILE A 151 15.97 6.39 -15.31
C ILE A 151 16.04 5.39 -14.16
N LEU A 152 15.01 4.53 -14.06
CA LEU A 152 14.86 3.55 -13.00
C LEU A 152 13.87 2.46 -13.42
N ASN A 153 13.92 1.32 -12.74
CA ASN A 153 12.98 0.22 -12.92
C ASN A 153 12.24 -0.05 -11.61
N TYR A 154 10.91 -0.06 -11.67
CA TYR A 154 10.05 -0.56 -10.62
C TYR A 154 9.57 -1.98 -10.92
N HIS A 155 8.96 -2.62 -9.93
CA HIS A 155 8.16 -3.82 -10.16
C HIS A 155 6.74 -3.65 -9.65
N SER A 156 5.77 -4.17 -10.39
CA SER A 156 4.42 -4.40 -9.86
C SER A 156 4.37 -5.70 -9.07
N THR A 157 3.45 -5.82 -8.11
CA THR A 157 3.22 -7.08 -7.38
C THR A 157 2.60 -8.17 -8.26
N GLY A 158 2.26 -7.86 -9.52
CA GLY A 158 1.65 -8.81 -10.43
C GLY A 158 0.27 -9.27 -9.98
N SER A 159 -0.58 -8.38 -9.47
CA SER A 159 -1.86 -8.70 -8.79
C SER A 159 -2.79 -9.68 -9.53
N THR A 160 -2.66 -9.81 -10.84
CA THR A 160 -3.46 -10.73 -11.67
C THR A 160 -2.74 -12.06 -11.96
N SER A 161 -1.40 -12.08 -11.95
CA SER A 161 -0.58 -13.26 -12.30
C SER A 161 0.21 -13.85 -11.13
N GLY A 162 0.27 -13.18 -9.97
CA GLY A 162 1.13 -13.53 -8.83
C GLY A 162 2.63 -13.30 -9.04
N ILE A 163 3.06 -13.08 -10.29
CA ILE A 163 4.46 -12.90 -10.69
C ILE A 163 4.76 -11.41 -10.85
N PRO A 164 5.77 -10.86 -10.11
CA PRO A 164 6.22 -9.50 -10.30
C PRO A 164 6.62 -9.18 -11.75
N LYS A 165 6.25 -7.99 -12.22
CA LYS A 165 6.57 -7.50 -13.58
C LYS A 165 7.33 -6.20 -13.49
N LEU A 166 8.37 -6.06 -14.31
CA LEU A 166 9.13 -4.82 -14.42
C LEU A 166 8.32 -3.70 -15.06
N VAL A 167 8.55 -2.51 -14.56
CA VAL A 167 7.95 -1.25 -14.99
C VAL A 167 9.09 -0.27 -15.21
N PRO A 168 9.63 -0.17 -16.44
CA PRO A 168 10.67 0.79 -16.76
C PRO A 168 10.10 2.20 -16.72
N VAL A 169 10.83 3.10 -16.05
CA VAL A 169 10.51 4.52 -15.95
C VAL A 169 11.44 5.28 -16.87
N THR A 170 10.88 5.80 -17.96
CA THR A 170 11.63 6.60 -18.94
C THR A 170 11.79 8.05 -18.49
N ALA A 171 12.77 8.75 -19.05
CA ALA A 171 13.03 10.16 -18.79
C ALA A 171 11.78 11.02 -19.02
N ARG A 172 11.11 10.85 -20.16
CA ARG A 172 9.86 11.55 -20.50
C ARG A 172 8.73 11.26 -19.51
N TRP A 173 8.61 10.00 -19.07
CA TRP A 173 7.56 9.64 -18.12
C TRP A 173 7.81 10.25 -16.74
N LEU A 174 9.07 10.27 -16.29
CA LEU A 174 9.45 10.89 -15.03
C LEU A 174 9.23 12.41 -15.08
N ASP A 175 9.71 13.09 -16.12
CA ASP A 175 9.57 14.54 -16.29
C ASP A 175 8.09 14.96 -16.29
N PHE A 176 7.25 14.28 -17.08
CA PHE A 176 5.79 14.48 -17.07
C PHE A 176 5.16 14.18 -15.71
N GLY A 177 5.61 13.12 -15.03
CA GLY A 177 5.13 12.75 -13.70
C GLY A 177 5.43 13.83 -12.65
N LEU A 178 6.62 14.42 -12.69
CA LEU A 178 7.03 15.51 -11.82
C LEU A 178 6.22 16.79 -12.13
N GLU A 179 6.05 17.14 -13.41
CA GLU A 179 5.21 18.27 -13.82
C GLU A 179 3.76 18.10 -13.34
N LYS A 180 3.21 16.89 -13.41
CA LYS A 180 1.87 16.60 -12.88
C LYS A 180 1.79 16.73 -11.37
N LEU A 181 2.85 16.41 -10.64
CA LEU A 181 2.87 16.54 -9.19
C LEU A 181 2.95 17.99 -8.74
N ASP A 182 3.48 18.91 -9.55
CA ASP A 182 3.53 20.33 -9.21
C ASP A 182 2.13 20.87 -8.88
N CYS A 183 1.06 20.41 -9.56
CA CYS A 183 -0.30 20.87 -9.26
C CYS A 183 -0.86 20.32 -7.94
N CYS A 184 -0.46 19.10 -7.55
CA CYS A 184 -0.89 18.43 -6.32
C CYS A 184 -0.09 18.91 -5.10
N LEU A 185 1.19 19.22 -5.30
CA LEU A 185 2.14 19.56 -4.26
C LEU A 185 2.35 21.07 -4.10
N LYS A 186 1.88 21.91 -5.04
CA LYS A 186 2.01 23.38 -5.02
C LYS A 186 1.93 23.99 -3.62
N ASP A 187 2.69 25.05 -3.38
CA ASP A 187 2.62 25.78 -2.12
C ASP A 187 1.18 26.17 -1.79
N ASP A 188 0.85 26.08 -0.50
CA ASP A 188 -0.39 26.64 -0.01
C ASP A 188 -0.27 28.17 -0.10
N PRO A 189 -1.10 28.85 -0.92
CA PRO A 189 -1.00 30.28 -1.13
C PRO A 189 -1.26 31.11 0.13
N ILE A 190 -1.79 30.48 1.20
CA ILE A 190 -2.09 31.12 2.48
C ILE A 190 -0.93 30.95 3.47
N SER A 191 -0.12 29.90 3.33
CA SER A 191 0.95 29.57 4.26
C SER A 191 2.31 29.94 3.69
N GLU A 192 2.98 30.90 4.32
CA GLU A 192 4.40 31.22 4.06
C GLU A 192 5.37 30.12 4.56
N LYS A 193 4.87 29.05 5.17
CA LYS A 193 5.68 27.94 5.67
C LYS A 193 6.04 26.97 4.55
N GLN A 194 7.28 26.48 4.59
CA GLN A 194 7.73 25.34 3.80
C GLN A 194 6.76 24.16 4.00
N GLN A 195 6.33 23.54 2.91
CA GLN A 195 5.48 22.36 2.99
C GLN A 195 6.28 21.15 3.49
N VAL A 196 5.62 20.28 4.26
CA VAL A 196 6.22 19.08 4.81
C VAL A 196 5.33 17.88 4.45
N LEU A 197 5.87 16.96 3.66
CA LEU A 197 5.20 15.75 3.20
C LEU A 197 5.67 14.53 4.00
N ALA A 198 4.75 13.82 4.65
CA ALA A 198 5.03 12.49 5.18
C ALA A 198 4.95 11.43 4.08
N ILE A 199 5.97 10.58 3.98
CA ILE A 199 5.97 9.39 3.13
C ILE A 199 6.10 8.12 3.98
N ASN A 200 5.41 7.07 3.53
CA ASN A 200 5.61 5.72 4.05
C ASN A 200 6.99 5.25 3.54
N GLY A 201 7.94 4.99 4.44
CA GLY A 201 9.39 4.85 4.16
C GLY A 201 9.88 3.81 3.13
N SER A 202 9.02 3.18 2.31
CA SER A 202 9.46 2.33 1.20
C SER A 202 9.55 3.11 -0.11
N PHE A 203 10.78 3.39 -0.56
CA PHE A 203 11.06 3.98 -1.88
C PHE A 203 10.85 3.01 -3.06
N CYS A 204 10.56 1.73 -2.77
CA CYS A 204 10.09 0.75 -3.76
C CYS A 204 8.64 1.01 -4.19
N HIS A 205 7.89 1.83 -3.45
CA HIS A 205 6.55 2.23 -3.85
C HIS A 205 6.60 3.46 -4.75
N LEU A 206 6.33 3.26 -6.04
CA LEU A 206 6.46 4.28 -7.07
C LEU A 206 5.81 5.62 -6.72
N SER A 207 4.56 5.60 -6.26
CA SER A 207 3.84 6.85 -5.97
C SER A 207 4.43 7.61 -4.78
N GLY A 208 5.00 6.91 -3.79
CA GLY A 208 5.63 7.56 -2.63
C GLY A 208 6.92 8.25 -3.05
N THR A 209 7.72 7.57 -3.86
CA THR A 209 8.97 8.08 -4.41
C THR A 209 8.75 9.26 -5.34
N LEU A 210 7.77 9.20 -6.25
CA LEU A 210 7.43 10.34 -7.10
C LEU A 210 7.00 11.55 -6.27
N CYS A 211 6.18 11.37 -5.22
CA CYS A 211 5.79 12.47 -4.35
C CYS A 211 7.00 13.07 -3.60
N ALA A 212 7.96 12.24 -3.17
CA ALA A 212 9.21 12.73 -2.57
C ALA A 212 10.04 13.53 -3.58
N MET A 213 10.22 13.02 -4.80
CA MET A 213 10.95 13.71 -5.87
C MET A 213 10.29 15.04 -6.25
N GLY A 214 8.95 15.08 -6.37
CA GLY A 214 8.19 16.30 -6.63
C GLY A 214 8.30 17.32 -5.47
N SER A 215 8.28 16.83 -4.22
CA SER A 215 8.50 17.67 -3.03
C SER A 215 9.89 18.30 -3.05
N HIS A 216 10.93 17.52 -3.39
CA HIS A 216 12.29 18.03 -3.50
C HIS A 216 12.45 19.07 -4.61
N ARG A 217 11.83 18.86 -5.77
CA ARG A 217 11.82 19.85 -6.86
C ARG A 217 11.24 21.20 -6.43
N LEU A 218 10.22 21.19 -5.57
CA LEU A 218 9.54 22.39 -5.08
C LEU A 218 10.19 23.00 -3.83
N GLY A 219 11.27 22.43 -3.30
CA GLY A 219 11.92 22.93 -2.08
C GLY A 219 11.16 22.58 -0.80
N HIS A 220 10.31 21.55 -0.80
CA HIS A 220 9.59 21.06 0.37
C HIS A 220 10.43 20.12 1.22
N CYS A 221 9.98 19.82 2.43
CA CYS A 221 10.61 18.83 3.30
C CYS A 221 9.87 17.49 3.20
N VAL A 222 10.61 16.40 3.07
CA VAL A 222 10.07 15.03 3.16
C VAL A 222 10.36 14.47 4.55
N VAL A 223 9.33 14.09 5.31
CA VAL A 223 9.50 13.37 6.57
C VAL A 223 9.20 11.89 6.39
N ILE A 224 10.14 11.05 6.81
CA ILE A 224 10.00 9.59 6.73
C ILE A 224 9.33 9.11 8.02
N SER A 225 8.20 8.42 7.89
CA SER A 225 7.54 7.79 9.04
C SER A 225 8.45 6.75 9.71
N GLN A 226 8.45 6.73 11.03
CA GLN A 226 9.08 5.69 11.85
C GLN A 226 8.47 4.32 11.58
N ALA A 227 7.14 4.26 11.39
CA ALA A 227 6.41 3.02 11.19
C ALA A 227 5.56 3.04 9.91
N ILE A 228 5.23 1.84 9.41
CA ILE A 228 4.30 1.67 8.29
C ILE A 228 3.24 0.62 8.70
N PRO A 229 1.97 1.01 8.89
CA PRO A 229 1.46 2.38 8.89
C PRO A 229 1.98 3.20 10.09
N PRO A 230 2.08 4.54 9.98
CA PRO A 230 2.38 5.39 11.12
C PRO A 230 1.25 5.35 12.15
N THR A 231 1.59 5.50 13.43
CA THR A 231 0.60 5.53 14.51
C THR A 231 -0.09 6.89 14.61
N GLN A 232 -1.20 6.98 15.35
CA GLN A 232 -1.86 8.27 15.60
C GLN A 232 -0.96 9.22 16.40
N GLU A 233 -0.23 8.68 17.38
CA GLU A 233 0.75 9.43 18.17
C GLU A 233 1.85 9.98 17.27
N GLU A 234 2.42 9.14 16.40
CA GLU A 234 3.44 9.56 15.44
C GLU A 234 2.93 10.69 14.53
N ILE A 235 1.74 10.56 13.94
CA ILE A 235 1.18 11.62 13.09
C ILE A 235 0.96 12.91 13.90
N THR A 236 0.49 12.78 15.14
CA THR A 236 0.28 13.95 16.02
C THR A 236 1.61 14.66 16.30
N THR A 237 2.67 13.90 16.59
CA THR A 237 4.04 14.44 16.71
C THR A 237 4.50 15.09 15.41
N LEU A 238 4.30 14.45 14.26
CA LEU A 238 4.69 15.03 12.96
C LEU A 238 3.97 16.35 12.66
N VAL A 239 2.68 16.47 13.00
CA VAL A 239 1.90 17.69 12.86
C VAL A 239 2.40 18.77 13.82
N ASN A 240 2.49 18.46 15.10
CA ASN A 240 2.75 19.45 16.15
C ASN A 240 4.22 19.89 16.20
N GLU A 241 5.16 18.97 15.97
CA GLU A 241 6.60 19.21 16.19
C GLU A 241 7.37 19.30 14.88
N HIS A 242 6.94 18.60 13.83
CA HIS A 242 7.64 18.60 12.55
C HIS A 242 6.95 19.39 11.44
N GLY A 243 5.82 20.04 11.74
CA GLY A 243 5.12 20.93 10.82
C GLY A 243 4.51 20.23 9.63
N LEU A 244 4.08 18.97 9.79
CA LEU A 244 3.46 18.18 8.72
C LEU A 244 2.28 18.95 8.08
N THR A 245 2.38 19.25 6.78
CA THR A 245 1.31 19.91 6.02
C THR A 245 0.59 18.96 5.07
N ARG A 246 1.25 17.85 4.69
CA ARG A 246 0.75 16.90 3.68
C ARG A 246 1.02 15.46 4.12
N LEU A 247 0.00 14.60 3.99
CA LEU A 247 0.10 13.18 4.34
C LEU A 247 -0.09 12.32 3.09
N PHE A 248 0.93 11.55 2.70
CA PHE A 248 0.81 10.52 1.67
C PHE A 248 0.58 9.15 2.33
N MET A 249 -0.58 8.53 2.08
CA MET A 249 -0.95 7.31 2.77
C MET A 249 -1.90 6.42 1.94
N PHE A 250 -1.80 5.09 2.13
CA PHE A 250 -2.76 4.16 1.55
C PHE A 250 -4.16 4.35 2.13
N ALA A 251 -5.18 4.24 1.29
CA ALA A 251 -6.58 4.40 1.70
C ALA A 251 -7.00 3.48 2.85
N SER A 252 -6.44 2.26 2.92
CA SER A 252 -6.66 1.32 4.03
C SER A 252 -6.14 1.85 5.37
N PHE A 253 -4.98 2.50 5.37
CA PHE A 253 -4.38 3.09 6.56
C PHE A 253 -5.16 4.34 7.01
N VAL A 254 -5.55 5.21 6.05
CA VAL A 254 -6.43 6.36 6.32
C VAL A 254 -7.75 5.91 6.93
N THR A 255 -8.35 4.83 6.41
CA THR A 255 -9.58 4.27 6.98
C THR A 255 -9.39 3.84 8.43
N GLY A 256 -8.26 3.20 8.75
CA GLY A 256 -7.90 2.84 10.12
C GLY A 256 -7.79 4.06 11.04
N MET A 257 -7.15 5.13 10.57
CA MET A 257 -7.05 6.40 11.32
C MET A 257 -8.40 7.05 11.52
N VAL A 258 -9.21 7.17 10.46
CA VAL A 258 -10.55 7.80 10.54
C VAL A 258 -11.43 7.06 11.56
N ARG A 259 -11.37 5.72 11.58
CA ARG A 259 -12.07 4.89 12.58
C ARG A 259 -11.60 5.15 14.01
N LYS A 260 -10.30 5.38 14.22
CA LYS A 260 -9.72 5.67 15.54
C LYS A 260 -9.97 7.11 15.99
N SER A 261 -10.06 8.05 15.05
CA SER A 261 -10.28 9.49 15.30
C SER A 261 -11.74 9.86 15.57
N ARG A 262 -12.68 8.96 15.26
CA ARG A 262 -14.10 9.14 15.53
C ARG A 262 -14.46 8.37 16.78
N ASP A 263 -15.24 9.00 17.66
CA ASP A 263 -15.74 8.45 18.91
C ASP A 263 -16.11 6.97 18.79
N PHE A 264 -15.81 6.20 19.85
CA PHE A 264 -15.98 4.76 19.98
C PHE A 264 -17.13 4.19 19.11
N HIS A 265 -16.75 3.65 17.95
CA HIS A 265 -17.66 2.93 17.08
C HIS A 265 -17.77 1.49 17.58
N THR A 266 -18.82 1.20 18.35
CA THR A 266 -19.15 -0.16 18.82
C THR A 266 -19.25 -1.18 17.67
N GLY A 267 -19.54 -0.70 16.46
CA GLY A 267 -19.99 -1.51 15.34
C GLY A 267 -21.48 -1.83 15.44
N ASP A 268 -22.16 -1.44 16.51
CA ASP A 268 -23.58 -1.64 16.71
C ASP A 268 -24.37 -0.55 15.99
N LEU A 269 -25.39 -0.97 15.24
CA LEU A 269 -26.35 -0.10 14.60
C LEU A 269 -27.44 0.25 15.62
N PHE A 270 -27.82 1.52 15.67
CA PHE A 270 -28.94 1.99 16.49
C PHE A 270 -29.89 2.82 15.64
N VAL A 271 -31.17 2.80 16.01
CA VAL A 271 -32.15 3.82 15.58
C VAL A 271 -32.54 4.66 16.78
N GLU A 272 -32.72 5.96 16.57
CA GLU A 272 -33.14 6.91 17.61
C GLU A 272 -34.65 7.22 17.44
N PRO A 273 -35.57 6.43 18.01
CA PRO A 273 -37.01 6.67 17.87
C PRO A 273 -37.50 7.94 18.58
N ALA A 274 -36.75 8.44 19.56
CA ALA A 274 -36.99 9.70 20.26
C ALA A 274 -35.65 10.29 20.72
N PRO A 275 -35.52 11.62 20.87
CA PRO A 275 -34.26 12.25 21.26
C PRO A 275 -33.66 11.62 22.52
N GLY A 276 -32.39 11.21 22.44
CA GLY A 276 -31.64 10.58 23.52
C GLY A 276 -31.98 9.12 23.80
N HIS A 277 -32.89 8.49 23.03
CA HIS A 277 -33.27 7.10 23.20
C HIS A 277 -32.83 6.30 21.99
N TYR A 278 -31.99 5.29 22.19
CA TYR A 278 -31.42 4.48 21.11
C TYR A 278 -31.89 3.03 21.23
N VAL A 279 -32.36 2.46 20.12
CA VAL A 279 -32.74 1.05 20.02
C VAL A 279 -31.70 0.33 19.18
N TYR A 280 -31.06 -0.68 19.75
CA TYR A 280 -30.10 -1.55 19.05
C TYR A 280 -30.75 -2.26 17.85
N LYS A 281 -30.01 -2.34 16.74
CA LYS A 281 -30.45 -2.88 15.44
C LYS A 281 -29.42 -3.83 14.81
N GLY A 282 -28.68 -4.55 15.64
CA GLY A 282 -27.63 -5.46 15.17
C GLY A 282 -26.32 -4.75 14.95
N ARG A 283 -25.33 -5.45 14.39
CA ARG A 283 -24.01 -4.89 14.10
C ARG A 283 -23.83 -4.58 12.62
N ASN A 284 -22.95 -3.65 12.32
CA ASN A 284 -22.51 -3.27 10.97
C ASN A 284 -21.75 -4.41 10.28
N ASP A 285 -21.15 -5.33 11.05
CA ASP A 285 -20.55 -6.58 10.56
C ASP A 285 -21.54 -7.75 10.43
N ASP A 286 -22.79 -7.62 10.92
CA ASP A 286 -23.90 -8.54 10.57
C ASP A 286 -24.36 -8.35 9.11
N TRP A 287 -23.81 -7.35 8.40
CA TRP A 287 -24.09 -7.10 6.99
C TRP A 287 -22.94 -7.65 6.15
N ILE A 288 -23.08 -8.86 5.64
CA ILE A 288 -22.07 -9.48 4.78
C ILE A 288 -22.11 -8.89 3.36
N LYS A 289 -20.93 -8.67 2.77
CA LYS A 289 -20.81 -8.26 1.36
C LYS A 289 -20.84 -9.51 0.48
N MET A 290 -21.82 -9.63 -0.41
CA MET A 290 -21.93 -10.74 -1.35
C MET A 290 -21.00 -10.54 -2.56
N MET A 291 -20.85 -11.57 -3.41
CA MET A 291 -20.15 -11.50 -4.70
C MET A 291 -20.84 -10.52 -5.67
N VAL A 292 -22.16 -10.41 -5.56
CA VAL A 292 -22.96 -9.35 -6.22
C VAL A 292 -22.86 -8.05 -5.41
N PRO A 293 -22.98 -6.85 -6.02
CA PRO A 293 -22.74 -5.56 -5.36
C PRO A 293 -23.77 -5.15 -4.27
N LEU A 294 -24.45 -6.12 -3.66
CA LEU A 294 -25.45 -5.94 -2.61
C LEU A 294 -24.91 -6.44 -1.27
N ARG A 295 -25.29 -5.76 -0.19
CA ARG A 295 -25.07 -6.23 1.19
C ARG A 295 -26.24 -7.11 1.62
N CYS A 296 -25.95 -8.19 2.33
CA CYS A 296 -26.92 -9.11 2.90
C CYS A 296 -26.94 -8.95 4.42
N ASP A 297 -28.11 -8.68 4.96
CA ASP A 297 -28.39 -8.51 6.39
C ASP A 297 -28.67 -9.89 6.99
N THR A 298 -27.64 -10.50 7.59
CA THR A 298 -27.69 -11.90 8.06
C THR A 298 -28.60 -12.04 9.27
N LYS A 299 -28.56 -11.07 10.18
CA LYS A 299 -29.37 -11.07 11.41
C LYS A 299 -30.86 -11.15 11.12
N SER A 300 -31.37 -10.38 10.16
CA SER A 300 -32.80 -10.44 9.81
C SER A 300 -33.21 -11.77 9.18
N ILE A 301 -32.29 -12.49 8.55
CA ILE A 301 -32.55 -13.84 8.02
C ILE A 301 -32.60 -14.84 9.18
N GLU A 302 -31.64 -14.76 10.10
CA GLU A 302 -31.59 -15.59 11.31
C GLU A 302 -32.82 -15.39 12.19
N ASP A 303 -33.22 -14.14 12.45
CA ASP A 303 -34.42 -13.83 13.24
C ASP A 303 -35.68 -14.38 12.59
N ASN A 304 -35.82 -14.23 11.27
CA ASN A 304 -36.98 -14.78 10.55
C ASN A 304 -37.02 -16.32 10.58
N VAL A 305 -35.87 -16.99 10.62
CA VAL A 305 -35.80 -18.44 10.83
C VAL A 305 -36.23 -18.78 12.25
N MET A 306 -35.68 -18.09 13.27
CA MET A 306 -36.01 -18.36 14.67
C MET A 306 -37.49 -18.06 14.99
N ASP A 307 -38.07 -17.00 14.42
CA ASP A 307 -39.48 -16.64 14.61
C ASP A 307 -40.45 -17.69 14.04
N LEU A 308 -40.08 -18.34 12.93
CA LEU A 308 -40.97 -19.25 12.19
C LEU A 308 -40.68 -20.74 12.45
N CYS A 309 -39.48 -21.06 12.88
CA CYS A 309 -38.97 -22.42 13.03
C CYS A 309 -38.41 -22.70 14.43
N GLY A 310 -38.18 -21.67 15.25
CA GLY A 310 -37.48 -21.77 16.54
C GLY A 310 -38.26 -22.50 17.64
N THR A 311 -39.57 -22.69 17.46
CA THR A 311 -40.42 -23.37 18.44
C THR A 311 -40.52 -24.88 18.24
N ASP A 312 -40.34 -25.35 17.01
CA ASP A 312 -40.68 -26.72 16.62
C ASP A 312 -39.67 -27.40 15.69
N LEU A 313 -38.75 -26.67 15.05
CA LEU A 313 -37.87 -27.21 14.01
C LEU A 313 -36.36 -26.97 14.23
N VAL A 314 -35.95 -25.79 14.68
CA VAL A 314 -34.53 -25.46 14.92
C VAL A 314 -34.31 -24.84 16.30
N SER A 315 -33.17 -25.12 16.94
CA SER A 315 -32.76 -24.48 18.19
C SER A 315 -31.84 -23.28 17.96
N ALA A 316 -31.14 -23.23 16.82
CA ALA A 316 -30.29 -22.12 16.42
C ALA A 316 -30.20 -21.98 14.89
N ALA A 317 -29.91 -20.76 14.44
CA ALA A 317 -29.67 -20.43 13.04
C ALA A 317 -28.59 -19.34 12.91
N VAL A 318 -27.66 -19.51 11.96
CA VAL A 318 -26.60 -18.55 11.63
C VAL A 318 -26.47 -18.42 10.13
N CYS A 319 -26.46 -17.20 9.61
CA CYS A 319 -26.33 -16.91 8.19
C CYS A 319 -24.93 -16.39 7.87
N VAL A 320 -24.25 -17.03 6.92
CA VAL A 320 -22.88 -16.70 6.49
C VAL A 320 -22.81 -16.57 4.97
N GLY A 321 -21.73 -15.99 4.42
CA GLY A 321 -21.55 -15.98 2.96
C GLY A 321 -20.78 -14.82 2.34
N THR A 322 -19.88 -14.16 3.08
CA THR A 322 -19.06 -13.08 2.52
C THR A 322 -18.35 -13.52 1.23
N GLY A 323 -18.50 -12.72 0.17
CA GLY A 323 -17.90 -12.99 -1.15
C GLY A 323 -18.53 -14.15 -1.93
N ARG A 324 -19.64 -14.73 -1.46
CA ARG A 324 -20.36 -15.81 -2.15
C ARG A 324 -21.45 -15.26 -3.08
N PRO A 325 -21.87 -16.01 -4.11
CA PRO A 325 -23.00 -15.60 -4.96
C PRO A 325 -24.36 -15.63 -4.24
N SER A 326 -24.48 -16.40 -3.15
CA SER A 326 -25.66 -16.52 -2.29
C SER A 326 -25.24 -16.74 -0.83
N PRO A 327 -26.01 -16.27 0.16
CA PRO A 327 -25.77 -16.63 1.56
C PRO A 327 -26.02 -18.12 1.79
N VAL A 328 -25.45 -18.64 2.86
CA VAL A 328 -25.61 -20.00 3.38
C VAL A 328 -26.19 -19.89 4.78
N LEU A 329 -27.22 -20.67 5.07
CA LEU A 329 -27.82 -20.77 6.39
C LEU A 329 -27.31 -22.06 7.05
N LEU A 330 -26.73 -21.93 8.24
CA LEU A 330 -26.37 -23.02 9.13
C LEU A 330 -27.46 -23.08 10.20
N VAL A 331 -28.00 -24.26 10.46
CA VAL A 331 -29.06 -24.46 11.46
C VAL A 331 -28.73 -25.62 12.36
N GLU A 332 -29.18 -25.54 13.61
CA GLU A 332 -29.15 -26.64 14.57
C GLU A 332 -30.59 -27.17 14.72
N PRO A 333 -30.88 -28.41 14.30
CA PRO A 333 -32.22 -28.99 14.44
C PRO A 333 -32.61 -29.22 15.90
N LEU A 334 -33.90 -29.12 16.22
CA LEU A 334 -34.42 -29.38 17.57
C LEU A 334 -34.40 -30.86 17.98
N THR A 335 -34.39 -31.79 17.02
CA THR A 335 -34.32 -33.24 17.27
C THR A 335 -33.49 -33.94 16.20
N ASP A 336 -32.68 -34.92 16.62
CA ASP A 336 -31.82 -35.75 15.74
C ASP A 336 -32.61 -36.71 14.81
N ALA A 337 -33.95 -36.70 14.85
CA ALA A 337 -34.80 -37.76 14.30
C ALA A 337 -35.40 -37.48 12.91
N THR A 338 -35.12 -36.33 12.30
CA THR A 338 -35.64 -35.94 10.97
C THR A 338 -34.52 -35.92 9.94
N SER A 339 -34.75 -36.47 8.74
CA SER A 339 -33.72 -36.46 7.68
C SER A 339 -33.39 -35.02 7.27
N ASP A 340 -32.10 -34.72 7.10
CA ASP A 340 -31.58 -33.37 6.76
C ASP A 340 -32.31 -32.71 5.57
N ALA A 341 -32.71 -33.51 4.58
CA ALA A 341 -33.45 -33.03 3.42
C ALA A 341 -34.84 -32.48 3.77
N SER A 342 -35.55 -33.11 4.71
CA SER A 342 -36.90 -32.68 5.11
C SER A 342 -36.89 -31.39 5.95
N VAL A 343 -35.86 -31.22 6.78
CA VAL A 343 -35.67 -30.01 7.60
C VAL A 343 -35.36 -28.80 6.71
N ASN A 344 -34.47 -28.98 5.73
CA ASN A 344 -34.07 -27.92 4.80
C ASN A 344 -35.24 -27.42 3.95
N GLU A 345 -36.05 -28.33 3.40
CA GLU A 345 -37.21 -27.96 2.58
C GLU A 345 -38.26 -27.19 3.39
N GLU A 346 -38.53 -27.62 4.62
CA GLU A 346 -39.53 -26.98 5.48
C GLU A 346 -39.08 -25.60 5.96
N ILE A 347 -37.80 -25.44 6.34
CA ILE A 347 -37.23 -24.12 6.66
C ILE A 347 -37.37 -23.17 5.48
N LEU A 348 -36.94 -23.60 4.28
CA LEU A 348 -37.03 -22.79 3.07
C LEU A 348 -38.48 -22.41 2.76
N ARG A 349 -39.43 -23.35 2.89
CA ARG A 349 -40.85 -23.09 2.68
C ARG A 349 -41.38 -21.99 3.61
N ARG A 350 -41.03 -22.04 4.90
CA ARG A 350 -41.50 -21.07 5.91
C ARG A 350 -40.87 -19.68 5.70
N ILE A 351 -39.59 -19.59 5.36
CA ILE A 351 -38.90 -18.28 5.22
C ILE A 351 -39.07 -17.63 3.84
N THR A 352 -39.46 -18.38 2.80
CA THR A 352 -39.61 -17.87 1.42
C THR A 352 -40.45 -16.58 1.31
N PRO A 353 -41.59 -16.42 2.00
CA PRO A 353 -42.39 -15.19 1.93
C PRO A 353 -41.66 -13.93 2.42
N PHE A 354 -40.72 -14.06 3.35
CA PHE A 354 -39.88 -12.95 3.82
C PHE A 354 -38.91 -12.48 2.71
N HIS A 355 -38.30 -13.43 2.00
CA HIS A 355 -37.35 -13.14 0.92
C HIS A 355 -38.02 -12.65 -0.38
N GLN A 356 -39.27 -13.05 -0.63
CA GLN A 356 -40.04 -12.58 -1.80
C GLN A 356 -40.44 -11.09 -1.69
N ARG A 357 -40.65 -10.56 -0.48
CA ARG A 357 -40.97 -9.13 -0.29
C ARG A 357 -39.79 -8.20 -0.60
N ARG A 358 -38.55 -8.67 -0.41
CA ARG A 358 -37.31 -7.91 -0.67
C ARG A 358 -36.92 -7.87 -2.15
N THR A 359 -37.33 -8.86 -2.95
CA THR A 359 -37.06 -8.94 -4.40
C THR A 359 -38.08 -8.19 -5.27
N ALA A 360 -39.30 -7.95 -4.79
CA ALA A 360 -40.32 -7.22 -5.55
C ALA A 360 -40.02 -5.72 -5.79
N LYS A 361 -39.10 -5.12 -5.01
CA LYS A 361 -38.70 -3.71 -5.16
C LYS A 361 -37.47 -3.49 -6.06
N GLY A 362 -36.84 -4.54 -6.57
CA GLY A 362 -35.72 -4.45 -7.51
C GLY A 362 -35.98 -5.39 -8.68
N GLY A 363 -36.39 -4.85 -9.83
CA GLY A 363 -36.78 -5.59 -11.03
C GLY A 363 -35.65 -6.34 -11.73
N PHE A 364 -34.91 -7.20 -11.03
CA PHE A 364 -33.88 -8.06 -11.62
C PHE A 364 -34.14 -9.55 -11.28
N GLN A 365 -34.61 -10.24 -12.32
CA GLN A 365 -34.39 -11.66 -12.64
C GLN A 365 -34.81 -12.72 -11.61
N ARG A 366 -36.12 -12.99 -11.60
CA ARG A 366 -36.78 -14.16 -10.97
C ARG A 366 -36.23 -15.53 -11.45
N GLN A 367 -35.60 -15.62 -12.63
CA GLN A 367 -35.17 -16.90 -13.23
C GLN A 367 -33.73 -17.33 -12.90
N ALA A 368 -32.85 -16.42 -12.49
CA ALA A 368 -31.44 -16.75 -12.22
C ALA A 368 -31.29 -17.40 -10.84
N VAL A 369 -31.95 -16.87 -9.81
CA VAL A 369 -31.82 -17.36 -8.42
C VAL A 369 -32.48 -18.73 -8.23
N GLU A 370 -33.67 -18.97 -8.80
CA GLU A 370 -34.35 -20.28 -8.72
C GLU A 370 -33.58 -21.39 -9.46
N ARG A 371 -32.94 -21.09 -10.59
CA ARG A 371 -32.08 -22.05 -11.31
C ARG A 371 -30.78 -22.34 -10.55
N THR A 372 -30.15 -21.34 -9.94
CA THR A 372 -28.92 -21.54 -9.18
C THR A 372 -29.16 -22.29 -7.87
N PHE A 373 -30.30 -22.08 -7.19
CA PHE A 373 -30.65 -22.83 -5.98
C PHE A 373 -30.92 -24.31 -6.28
N LYS A 374 -31.67 -24.63 -7.35
CA LYS A 374 -32.00 -26.01 -7.71
C LYS A 374 -30.77 -26.82 -8.18
N VAL A 375 -29.89 -26.21 -8.99
CA VAL A 375 -28.66 -26.86 -9.49
C VAL A 375 -27.62 -27.11 -8.38
N ALA A 376 -27.62 -26.30 -7.32
CA ALA A 376 -26.73 -26.50 -6.18
C ALA A 376 -27.22 -27.62 -5.25
N LEU A 377 -28.54 -27.78 -5.09
CA LEU A 377 -29.16 -28.85 -4.31
C LEU A 377 -29.00 -30.23 -4.98
N ASP A 378 -29.22 -30.31 -6.30
CA ASP A 378 -29.06 -31.58 -7.05
C ASP A 378 -27.60 -32.10 -7.07
N LYS A 379 -26.60 -31.22 -6.84
CA LYS A 379 -25.18 -31.59 -6.74
C LYS A 379 -24.71 -31.95 -5.33
N LEU A 380 -25.50 -31.61 -4.32
CA LEU A 380 -25.18 -31.91 -2.92
C LEU A 380 -25.78 -33.25 -2.45
N PHE A 381 -26.73 -33.81 -3.21
CA PHE A 381 -27.42 -35.06 -2.89
C PHE A 381 -27.33 -36.14 -4.01
N ALA A 382 -26.27 -36.10 -4.82
CA ALA A 382 -25.92 -37.16 -5.78
C ALA A 382 -24.62 -37.88 -5.37
#